data_AF-A0A7W9TKS1-F1
#
_entry.id   AF-A0A7W9TKS1-F1
#
_cell.length_a   1.000
_cell.length_b   1.000
_cell.length_c   1.000
_cell.angle_alpha   90.00
_cell.angle_beta   90.00
_cell.angle_gamma   90.00
#
_symmetry.space_group_name_H-M   'P 1'
#
loop_
_entity.id
_entity.type
_entity.pdbx_description
1 polymer ?
#
loop_
_entity_poly.entity_id
_entity_poly.type
_entity_poly.pdbx_seq_one_letter_code
_entity_poly.pdbx_strand_id
1 'polypeptide(L)'
;MTSRQNATGENFAAAEIDDGFASLLEASSLGAPHVQAETPPIPADVSGRPPHAVGSGLMQRLEQLGTATARYAWAAAVLGASHSTELVAAIAVLSKEEAAETAEKLLAARVLTESDEPGSGLEFIHPLIATTIYQTIPPALRIAMHFVASEVVYAAGLGATTAARHLLEVPGEGSREVVARLREAAREHLRAGAPEAARRVLCRALQELPPSEERAGLLHELATLPT
;
A
#
# COMPACT_ATOMS: atom_id res chain seq x y z
N MET A 1 17.24 41.34 -52.66
CA MET A 1 17.37 40.87 -51.26
C MET A 1 16.16 40.01 -50.98
N THR A 2 16.05 38.75 -51.47
CA THR A 2 16.68 37.51 -50.92
C THR A 2 16.49 37.44 -49.39
N SER A 3 15.90 36.42 -48.75
CA SER A 3 15.77 35.01 -49.10
C SER A 3 14.67 34.30 -48.27
N ARG A 4 14.16 33.19 -48.80
CA ARG A 4 13.43 32.09 -48.12
C ARG A 4 14.35 31.31 -47.18
N GLN A 5 13.76 30.67 -46.14
CA GLN A 5 13.91 29.26 -45.68
C GLN A 5 13.51 29.19 -44.18
N ASN A 6 12.49 28.45 -43.73
CA ASN A 6 12.19 27.01 -43.74
C ASN A 6 13.06 26.18 -42.77
N ALA A 7 12.42 25.54 -41.78
CA ALA A 7 12.86 24.35 -41.02
C ALA A 7 11.88 24.11 -39.84
N THR A 8 10.99 23.10 -39.92
CA THR A 8 11.08 21.77 -39.24
C THR A 8 11.01 21.87 -37.70
N GLY A 9 10.12 21.21 -36.97
CA GLY A 9 9.45 19.94 -37.22
C GLY A 9 9.96 18.92 -36.20
N GLU A 10 9.29 18.82 -35.05
CA GLU A 10 9.45 17.75 -34.04
C GLU A 10 8.08 17.57 -33.39
N ASN A 11 7.13 16.82 -33.97
CA ASN A 11 7.03 15.36 -33.97
C ASN A 11 7.42 14.73 -32.62
N PHE A 12 6.56 14.91 -31.59
CA PHE A 12 6.52 14.00 -30.45
C PHE A 12 6.05 12.64 -30.95
N ALA A 13 7.03 11.82 -31.33
CA ALA A 13 6.81 10.41 -31.61
C ALA A 13 6.15 9.77 -30.37
N ALA A 14 4.99 9.18 -30.59
CA ALA A 14 4.47 8.13 -29.74
C ALA A 14 5.55 7.04 -29.68
N ALA A 15 6.28 6.98 -28.57
CA ALA A 15 7.16 5.86 -28.29
C ALA A 15 6.27 4.64 -28.08
N GLU A 16 6.35 3.72 -29.05
CA GLU A 16 5.71 2.42 -29.07
C GLU A 16 5.88 1.73 -27.71
N ILE A 17 4.74 1.29 -27.17
CA ILE A 17 4.66 0.43 -25.99
C ILE A 17 5.21 -0.93 -26.45
N ASP A 18 6.46 -1.21 -26.12
CA ASP A 18 7.04 -2.53 -26.38
C ASP A 18 6.38 -3.58 -25.48
N ASP A 19 5.94 -4.68 -26.12
CA ASP A 19 4.99 -5.71 -25.69
C ASP A 19 5.44 -6.60 -24.50
N GLY A 20 6.45 -6.19 -23.74
CA GLY A 20 7.08 -7.02 -22.72
C GLY A 20 6.25 -7.34 -21.48
N PHE A 21 5.19 -6.56 -21.19
CA PHE A 21 4.33 -6.79 -20.02
C PHE A 21 3.14 -7.71 -20.31
N ALA A 22 2.63 -7.70 -21.55
CA ALA A 22 1.47 -8.51 -21.95
C ALA A 22 1.83 -10.01 -22.07
N SER A 23 3.05 -10.34 -22.49
CA SER A 23 3.49 -11.73 -22.63
C SER A 23 3.63 -12.50 -21.30
N LEU A 24 3.65 -11.81 -20.16
CA LEU A 24 3.75 -12.44 -18.83
C LEU A 24 2.40 -12.87 -18.25
N LEU A 25 1.29 -12.42 -18.85
CA LEU A 25 -0.07 -12.73 -18.36
C LEU A 25 -0.75 -13.91 -19.08
N GLU A 26 -0.24 -14.38 -20.23
CA GLU A 26 -0.86 -15.50 -20.97
C GLU A 26 -0.52 -16.90 -20.42
N ALA A 27 0.38 -17.02 -19.42
CA ALA A 27 0.83 -18.32 -18.91
C ALA A 27 -0.05 -18.94 -17.80
N SER A 28 -1.25 -18.41 -17.53
CA SER A 28 -2.14 -18.99 -16.49
C SER A 28 -3.61 -18.97 -16.90
N SER A 29 -3.96 -19.87 -17.80
CA SER A 29 -5.34 -20.30 -18.02
C SER A 29 -5.41 -21.82 -18.09
N LEU A 30 -5.75 -22.45 -16.98
CA LEU A 30 -6.47 -23.73 -16.93
C LEU A 30 -7.20 -23.83 -15.58
N GLY A 31 -8.50 -24.07 -15.65
CA GLY A 31 -9.46 -23.78 -14.59
C GLY A 31 -9.73 -24.85 -13.53
N ALA A 32 -10.46 -24.38 -12.51
CA ALA A 32 -11.24 -25.05 -11.45
C ALA A 32 -10.48 -25.80 -10.34
N PRO A 33 -11.11 -26.07 -9.16
CA PRO A 33 -12.13 -25.34 -8.38
C PRO A 33 -11.68 -25.05 -6.92
N HIS A 34 -12.51 -24.32 -6.16
CA HIS A 34 -12.35 -24.00 -4.73
C HIS A 34 -12.10 -25.23 -3.82
N VAL A 35 -11.00 -25.23 -3.04
CA VAL A 35 -10.85 -25.83 -1.70
C VAL A 35 -9.66 -25.15 -0.97
N GLN A 36 -9.83 -24.94 0.35
CA GLN A 36 -8.83 -24.44 1.31
C GLN A 36 -7.53 -25.26 1.27
N ALA A 37 -6.36 -24.60 1.22
CA ALA A 37 -5.09 -25.27 1.52
C ALA A 37 -4.03 -24.27 2.01
N GLU A 38 -3.38 -24.68 3.10
CA GLU A 38 -2.10 -24.20 3.61
C GLU A 38 -1.10 -23.99 2.47
N THR A 39 -0.41 -22.86 2.45
CA THR A 39 0.59 -22.52 1.43
C THR A 39 1.75 -23.53 1.44
N PRO A 40 1.96 -24.34 0.38
CA PRO A 40 3.19 -25.11 0.25
C PRO A 40 4.33 -24.19 -0.26
N PRO A 41 5.60 -24.54 0.00
CA PRO A 41 6.74 -23.77 -0.48
C PRO A 41 6.80 -23.82 -2.02
N ILE A 42 6.94 -22.64 -2.65
CA ILE A 42 7.07 -22.50 -4.11
C ILE A 42 8.40 -23.14 -4.55
N PRO A 43 8.39 -24.07 -5.54
CA PRO A 43 9.62 -24.65 -6.08
C PRO A 43 10.43 -23.62 -6.87
N ALA A 44 11.75 -23.67 -6.70
CA ALA A 44 12.69 -22.84 -7.43
C ALA A 44 12.84 -23.32 -8.89
N ASP A 45 12.78 -22.33 -9.80
CA ASP A 45 13.29 -22.29 -11.18
C ASP A 45 12.34 -22.65 -12.33
N VAL A 46 12.00 -21.64 -13.16
CA VAL A 46 12.47 -21.48 -14.56
C VAL A 46 12.39 -19.98 -14.91
N SER A 47 13.52 -19.39 -15.31
CA SER A 47 13.76 -18.01 -15.79
C SER A 47 14.37 -16.99 -14.81
N GLY A 48 15.38 -17.40 -14.04
CA GLY A 48 16.67 -16.69 -13.95
C GLY A 48 16.76 -15.17 -13.73
N ARG A 49 15.73 -14.49 -13.22
CA ARG A 49 15.80 -13.07 -12.83
C ARG A 49 15.45 -12.95 -11.34
N PRO A 50 16.37 -12.46 -10.48
CA PRO A 50 16.08 -12.32 -9.06
C PRO A 50 14.89 -11.35 -8.88
N PRO A 51 14.02 -11.55 -7.87
CA PRO A 51 12.83 -10.70 -7.63
C PRO A 51 13.18 -9.20 -7.50
N HIS A 52 14.41 -8.88 -7.12
CA HIS A 52 14.94 -7.51 -7.06
C HIS A 52 15.05 -6.80 -8.42
N ALA A 53 15.18 -7.53 -9.54
CA ALA A 53 15.38 -6.95 -10.87
C ALA A 53 14.08 -6.50 -11.56
N VAL A 54 12.91 -6.95 -11.09
CA VAL A 54 11.61 -6.46 -11.57
C VAL A 54 11.23 -5.15 -10.84
N GLY A 55 11.50 -5.08 -9.53
CA GLY A 55 11.24 -3.88 -8.74
C GLY A 55 12.11 -2.68 -9.10
N SER A 56 13.37 -2.89 -9.48
CA SER A 56 14.26 -1.81 -9.88
C SER A 56 13.82 -1.11 -11.18
N GLY A 57 13.36 -1.87 -12.18
CA GLY A 57 12.87 -1.32 -13.45
C GLY A 57 11.56 -0.53 -13.29
N LEU A 58 10.64 -1.03 -12.47
CA LEU A 58 9.39 -0.32 -12.16
C LEU A 58 9.67 0.98 -11.39
N MET A 59 10.56 0.96 -10.41
CA MET A 59 10.90 2.15 -9.63
C MET A 59 11.58 3.23 -10.48
N GLN A 60 12.54 2.83 -11.33
CA GLN A 60 13.20 3.76 -12.25
C GLN A 60 12.19 4.44 -13.17
N ARG A 61 11.17 3.70 -13.65
CA ARG A 61 10.08 4.26 -14.46
C ARG A 61 9.21 5.22 -13.65
N LEU A 62 8.89 4.91 -12.40
CA LEU A 62 8.12 5.81 -11.52
C LEU A 62 8.88 7.11 -11.22
N GLU A 63 10.20 7.03 -10.98
CA GLU A 63 11.04 8.21 -10.77
C GLU A 63 11.16 9.08 -12.02
N GLN A 64 11.20 8.47 -13.21
CA GLN A 64 11.14 9.20 -14.49
C GLN A 64 9.81 9.94 -14.69
N LEU A 65 8.71 9.42 -14.12
CA LEU A 65 7.41 10.11 -14.11
C LEU A 65 7.31 11.22 -13.05
N GLY A 66 8.34 11.38 -12.22
CA GLY A 66 8.46 12.43 -11.21
C GLY A 66 8.48 11.91 -9.77
N THR A 67 9.13 12.66 -8.88
CA THR A 67 9.27 12.30 -7.46
C THR A 67 7.92 12.32 -6.72
N ALA A 68 6.98 13.18 -7.12
CA ALA A 68 5.60 13.15 -6.61
C ALA A 68 4.90 11.84 -6.99
N THR A 69 5.13 11.34 -8.20
CA THR A 69 4.61 10.07 -8.73
C THR A 69 5.10 8.86 -7.95
N ALA A 70 6.40 8.82 -7.68
CA ALA A 70 6.98 7.82 -6.79
C ALA A 70 6.35 7.84 -5.38
N ARG A 71 6.23 9.03 -4.76
CA ARG A 71 5.64 9.18 -3.42
C ARG A 71 4.18 8.75 -3.37
N TYR A 72 3.38 9.11 -4.36
CA TYR A 72 1.99 8.68 -4.46
C TYR A 72 1.90 7.16 -4.57
N ALA A 73 2.70 6.55 -5.46
CA ALA A 73 2.71 5.11 -5.64
C ALA A 73 3.11 4.36 -4.36
N TRP A 74 4.11 4.85 -3.63
CA TRP A 74 4.47 4.33 -2.32
C TRP A 74 3.34 4.45 -1.29
N ALA A 75 2.70 5.62 -1.19
CA ALA A 75 1.58 5.84 -0.28
C ALA A 75 0.37 4.93 -0.60
N ALA A 76 0.04 4.77 -1.88
CA ALA A 76 -1.00 3.84 -2.33
C ALA A 76 -0.63 2.39 -1.96
N ALA A 77 0.62 1.98 -2.19
CA ALA A 77 1.09 0.64 -1.84
C ALA A 77 1.04 0.37 -0.32
N VAL A 78 1.29 1.39 0.51
CA VAL A 78 1.12 1.31 1.97
C VAL A 78 -0.35 1.18 2.36
N LEU A 79 -1.26 1.87 1.66
CA LEU A 79 -2.69 1.88 1.98
C LEU A 79 -3.41 0.57 1.58
N GLY A 80 -2.92 -0.22 0.60
CA GLY A 80 -3.48 -1.55 0.27
C GLY A 80 -3.84 -1.75 -1.21
N ALA A 81 -4.96 -2.43 -1.51
CA ALA A 81 -5.38 -2.69 -2.89
C ALA A 81 -6.19 -1.55 -3.53
N SER A 82 -7.20 -1.01 -2.81
CA SER A 82 -8.09 0.05 -3.30
C SER A 82 -8.10 1.25 -2.33
N HIS A 83 -8.13 2.47 -2.89
CA HIS A 83 -7.80 3.70 -2.17
C HIS A 83 -8.52 4.94 -2.70
N SER A 84 -8.89 5.85 -1.80
CA SER A 84 -9.21 7.22 -2.20
C SER A 84 -7.93 8.01 -2.52
N THR A 85 -7.94 8.75 -3.63
CA THR A 85 -6.89 9.71 -4.01
C THR A 85 -6.61 10.72 -2.90
N GLU A 86 -7.62 11.10 -2.12
CA GLU A 86 -7.49 12.08 -1.02
C GLU A 86 -6.66 11.52 0.15
N LEU A 87 -6.88 10.25 0.50
CA LEU A 87 -6.12 9.57 1.55
C LEU A 87 -4.67 9.37 1.10
N VAL A 88 -4.45 8.96 -0.14
CA VAL A 88 -3.10 8.81 -0.70
C VAL A 88 -2.38 10.15 -0.74
N ALA A 89 -3.05 11.23 -1.13
CA ALA A 89 -2.49 12.59 -1.14
C ALA A 89 -2.04 13.03 0.26
N ALA A 90 -2.87 12.78 1.28
CA ALA A 90 -2.55 13.13 2.66
C ALA A 90 -1.31 12.38 3.18
N ILE A 91 -1.17 11.09 2.84
CA ILE A 91 0.00 10.27 3.23
C ILE A 91 1.25 10.68 2.45
N ALA A 92 1.10 10.94 1.15
CA ALA A 92 2.20 11.32 0.28
C ALA A 92 2.65 12.78 0.48
N VAL A 93 1.91 13.58 1.26
CA VAL A 93 2.10 15.02 1.44
C VAL A 93 2.11 15.72 0.09
N LEU A 94 0.99 15.57 -0.63
CA LEU A 94 0.73 16.18 -1.93
C LEU A 94 -0.48 17.12 -1.82
N SER A 95 -0.44 18.22 -2.57
CA SER A 95 -1.64 19.02 -2.82
C SER A 95 -2.67 18.21 -3.61
N LYS A 96 -3.92 18.68 -3.62
CA LYS A 96 -5.00 18.02 -4.36
C LYS A 96 -4.69 17.98 -5.86
N GLU A 97 -4.13 19.07 -6.38
CA GLU A 97 -3.76 19.23 -7.78
C GLU A 97 -2.62 18.27 -8.16
N GLU A 98 -1.55 18.21 -7.35
CA GLU A 98 -0.44 17.28 -7.58
C GLU A 98 -0.89 15.82 -7.50
N ALA A 99 -1.77 15.49 -6.55
CA ALA A 99 -2.29 14.14 -6.40
C ALA A 99 -3.14 13.71 -7.60
N ALA A 100 -4.00 14.61 -8.12
CA ALA A 100 -4.78 14.34 -9.32
C ALA A 100 -3.89 14.13 -10.56
N GLU A 101 -2.93 15.04 -10.80
CA GLU A 101 -1.98 14.93 -11.91
C GLU A 101 -1.18 13.62 -11.82
N THR A 102 -0.76 13.28 -10.60
CA THR A 102 0.00 12.06 -10.34
C THR A 102 -0.83 10.79 -10.57
N ALA A 103 -2.07 10.77 -10.10
CA ALA A 103 -2.99 9.68 -10.32
C ALA A 103 -3.25 9.46 -11.82
N GLU A 104 -3.47 10.54 -12.58
CA GLU A 104 -3.63 10.48 -14.04
C GLU A 104 -2.40 9.89 -14.73
N LYS A 105 -1.19 10.29 -14.33
CA LYS A 105 0.06 9.68 -14.85
C LYS A 105 0.14 8.18 -14.59
N LEU A 106 -0.26 7.74 -13.40
CA LEU A 106 -0.24 6.32 -13.02
C LEU A 106 -1.32 5.50 -13.75
N LEU A 107 -2.49 6.09 -14.00
CA LEU A 107 -3.54 5.52 -14.84
C LEU A 107 -3.07 5.36 -16.29
N ALA A 108 -2.48 6.41 -16.86
CA ALA A 108 -1.91 6.38 -18.22
C ALA A 108 -0.78 5.36 -18.35
N ALA A 109 0.02 5.18 -17.30
CA ALA A 109 1.09 4.19 -17.23
C ALA A 109 0.60 2.75 -16.93
N ARG A 110 -0.71 2.52 -16.80
CA ARG A 110 -1.31 1.21 -16.44
C ARG A 110 -0.79 0.62 -15.13
N VAL A 111 -0.43 1.49 -14.18
CA VAL A 111 -0.06 1.10 -12.81
C VAL A 111 -1.31 1.03 -11.93
N LEU A 112 -2.20 2.01 -12.10
CA LEU A 112 -3.50 2.08 -11.43
C LEU A 112 -4.63 1.87 -12.44
N THR A 113 -5.80 1.55 -11.91
CA THR A 113 -7.10 1.52 -12.58
C THR A 113 -8.16 2.11 -11.64
N GLU A 114 -9.30 2.50 -12.20
CA GLU A 114 -10.49 2.77 -11.40
C GLU A 114 -10.96 1.46 -10.75
N SER A 115 -11.38 1.52 -9.49
CA SER A 115 -11.92 0.36 -8.80
C SER A 115 -13.33 0.06 -9.31
N ASP A 116 -13.64 -1.21 -9.51
CA ASP A 116 -14.98 -1.66 -9.94
C ASP A 116 -16.04 -1.40 -8.85
N GLU A 117 -15.62 -1.22 -7.61
CA GLU A 117 -16.51 -0.92 -6.50
C GLU A 117 -16.87 0.59 -6.44
N PRO A 118 -18.17 0.93 -6.44
CA PRO A 118 -18.60 2.32 -6.37
C PRO A 118 -18.07 3.03 -5.11
N GLY A 119 -17.26 4.07 -5.31
CA GLY A 119 -16.69 4.87 -4.22
C GLY A 119 -15.38 4.34 -3.65
N SER A 120 -14.85 3.22 -4.16
CA SER A 120 -13.58 2.63 -3.69
C SER A 120 -12.33 3.30 -4.26
N GLY A 121 -12.51 4.23 -5.20
CA GLY A 121 -11.46 5.10 -5.73
C GLY A 121 -10.58 4.41 -6.77
N LEU A 122 -9.27 4.43 -6.57
CA LEU A 122 -8.27 3.85 -7.46
C LEU A 122 -7.68 2.58 -6.84
N GLU A 123 -7.27 1.65 -7.69
CA GLU A 123 -6.59 0.44 -7.26
C GLU A 123 -5.44 0.08 -8.20
N PHE A 124 -4.52 -0.77 -7.72
CA PHE A 124 -3.47 -1.30 -8.58
C PHE A 124 -4.05 -2.28 -9.59
N ILE A 125 -3.65 -2.16 -10.86
CA ILE A 125 -4.13 -3.07 -11.91
C ILE A 125 -3.78 -4.54 -11.60
N HIS A 126 -2.72 -4.76 -10.81
CA HIS A 126 -2.34 -6.08 -10.35
C HIS A 126 -1.75 -6.02 -8.91
N PRO A 127 -2.18 -6.90 -7.98
CA PRO A 127 -1.67 -6.91 -6.59
C PRO A 127 -0.14 -7.04 -6.47
N LEU A 128 0.51 -7.68 -7.46
CA LEU A 128 1.97 -7.81 -7.51
C LEU A 128 2.67 -6.46 -7.71
N ILE A 129 2.07 -5.50 -8.42
CA ILE A 129 2.63 -4.16 -8.61
C ILE A 129 2.70 -3.44 -7.26
N ALA A 130 1.61 -3.46 -6.50
CA ALA A 130 1.55 -2.90 -5.15
C ALA A 130 2.64 -3.49 -4.26
N THR A 131 2.77 -4.82 -4.26
CA THR A 131 3.78 -5.54 -3.46
C THR A 131 5.20 -5.15 -3.88
N THR A 132 5.45 -5.04 -5.19
CA THR A 132 6.75 -4.68 -5.74
C THR A 132 7.13 -3.25 -5.34
N ILE A 133 6.21 -2.29 -5.49
CA ILE A 133 6.40 -0.90 -5.11
C ILE A 133 6.59 -0.78 -3.59
N TYR A 134 5.80 -1.50 -2.81
CA TYR A 134 5.94 -1.53 -1.35
C TYR A 134 7.34 -1.98 -0.92
N GLN A 135 7.90 -2.98 -1.59
CA GLN A 135 9.23 -3.50 -1.31
C GLN A 135 10.36 -2.51 -1.67
N THR A 136 10.14 -1.55 -2.57
CA THR A 136 11.13 -0.53 -2.91
C THR A 136 11.19 0.61 -1.89
N ILE A 137 10.17 0.76 -1.03
CA ILE A 137 10.14 1.81 -0.01
C ILE A 137 11.29 1.58 0.98
N PRO A 138 12.18 2.57 1.19
CA PRO A 138 13.22 2.49 2.21
C PRO A 138 12.64 2.15 3.60
N PRO A 139 13.25 1.26 4.40
CA PRO A 139 12.64 0.76 5.63
C PRO A 139 12.17 1.85 6.61
N ALA A 140 13.00 2.87 6.84
CA ALA A 140 12.64 3.98 7.73
C ALA A 140 11.46 4.81 7.18
N LEU A 141 11.43 5.05 5.86
CA LEU A 141 10.34 5.76 5.21
C LEU A 141 9.04 4.95 5.27
N ARG A 142 9.13 3.63 5.13
CA ARG A 142 7.98 2.72 5.22
C ARG A 142 7.32 2.81 6.59
N ILE A 143 8.12 2.75 7.67
CA ILE A 143 7.61 2.93 9.04
C ILE A 143 6.90 4.28 9.19
N ALA A 144 7.53 5.37 8.73
CA ALA A 144 6.93 6.70 8.80
C ALA A 144 5.61 6.78 8.01
N MET A 145 5.56 6.19 6.82
CA MET A 145 4.34 6.13 6.00
C MET A 145 3.23 5.32 6.67
N HIS A 146 3.55 4.20 7.32
CA HIS A 146 2.55 3.45 8.10
C HIS A 146 2.03 4.27 9.28
N PHE A 147 2.89 4.99 9.99
CA PHE A 147 2.44 5.86 11.07
C PHE A 147 1.48 6.95 10.55
N VAL A 148 1.87 7.68 9.50
CA VAL A 148 1.02 8.71 8.87
C VAL A 148 -0.27 8.11 8.34
N ALA A 149 -0.23 6.94 7.69
CA ALA A 149 -1.42 6.25 7.21
C ALA A 149 -2.37 5.93 8.36
N SER A 150 -1.87 5.51 9.52
CA SER A 150 -2.69 5.24 10.69
C SER A 150 -3.41 6.49 11.22
N GLU A 151 -2.76 7.66 11.20
CA GLU A 151 -3.37 8.93 11.60
C GLU A 151 -4.44 9.35 10.58
N VAL A 152 -4.11 9.29 9.30
CA VAL A 152 -4.98 9.74 8.20
C VAL A 152 -6.27 8.90 8.15
N VAL A 153 -6.16 7.57 8.20
CA VAL A 153 -7.35 6.69 8.14
C VAL A 153 -8.21 6.80 9.40
N TYR A 154 -7.59 7.01 10.57
CA TYR A 154 -8.34 7.24 11.81
C TYR A 154 -9.09 8.57 11.78
N ALA A 155 -8.42 9.65 11.36
CA ALA A 155 -9.03 10.98 11.22
C ALA A 155 -10.14 11.02 10.16
N ALA A 156 -10.01 10.21 9.09
CA ALA A 156 -11.05 10.03 8.07
C ALA A 156 -12.24 9.18 8.54
N GLY A 157 -12.21 8.64 9.77
CA GLY A 157 -13.32 7.86 10.32
C GLY A 157 -13.44 6.44 9.76
N LEU A 158 -12.37 5.89 9.18
CA LEU A 158 -12.37 4.54 8.59
C LEU A 158 -12.26 3.41 9.63
N GLY A 159 -12.33 3.75 10.92
CA GLY A 159 -12.37 2.80 12.03
C GLY A 159 -11.01 2.45 12.64
N ALA A 160 -11.04 1.99 13.89
CA ALA A 160 -9.84 1.67 14.65
C ALA A 160 -9.13 0.42 14.10
N THR A 161 -9.87 -0.59 13.63
CA THR A 161 -9.27 -1.75 12.96
C THR A 161 -8.43 -1.37 11.73
N THR A 162 -8.91 -0.43 10.90
CA THR A 162 -8.18 0.03 9.70
C THR A 162 -6.87 0.74 10.09
N ALA A 163 -6.92 1.62 11.09
CA ALA A 163 -5.73 2.29 11.62
C ALA A 163 -4.76 1.29 12.26
N ALA A 164 -5.27 0.32 13.02
CA ALA A 164 -4.47 -0.69 13.70
C ALA A 164 -3.65 -1.54 12.73
N ARG A 165 -4.15 -1.83 11.53
CA ARG A 165 -3.38 -2.52 10.48
C ARG A 165 -2.05 -1.81 10.20
N HIS A 166 -2.05 -0.48 10.18
CA HIS A 166 -0.83 0.28 9.96
C HIS A 166 0.03 0.38 11.22
N LEU A 167 -0.58 0.54 12.40
CA LEU A 167 0.16 0.60 13.68
C LEU A 167 0.91 -0.69 14.02
N LEU A 168 0.48 -1.84 13.49
CA LEU A 168 1.21 -3.11 13.61
C LEU A 168 2.58 -3.09 12.92
N GLU A 169 2.78 -2.22 11.92
CA GLU A 169 4.04 -2.09 11.16
C GLU A 169 4.98 -1.01 11.74
N VAL A 170 4.55 -0.31 12.79
CA VAL A 170 5.28 0.80 13.42
C VAL A 170 5.82 0.33 14.78
N PRO A 171 7.08 0.61 15.15
CA PRO A 171 7.60 0.31 16.49
C PRO A 171 6.88 1.12 17.58
N GLY A 172 6.91 0.65 18.82
CA GLY A 172 6.34 1.38 19.95
C GLY A 172 7.19 2.57 20.39
N GLU A 173 6.56 3.72 20.65
CA GLU A 173 7.24 4.98 20.98
C GLU A 173 6.74 5.63 22.30
N GLY A 174 5.83 4.98 23.03
CA GLY A 174 5.32 5.49 24.30
C GLY A 174 3.99 6.25 24.18
N SER A 175 3.21 6.05 23.12
CA SER A 175 2.02 6.84 22.85
C SER A 175 0.76 6.24 23.48
N ARG A 176 0.15 6.99 24.42
CA ARG A 176 -1.15 6.61 25.00
C ARG A 176 -2.30 6.62 23.99
N GLU A 177 -2.23 7.50 22.99
CA GLU A 177 -3.24 7.55 21.93
C GLU A 177 -3.20 6.27 21.10
N VAL A 178 -2.00 5.78 20.76
CA VAL A 178 -1.82 4.50 20.05
C VAL A 178 -2.37 3.34 20.88
N VAL A 179 -2.12 3.31 22.20
CA VAL A 179 -2.70 2.31 23.11
C VAL A 179 -4.23 2.34 23.07
N ALA A 180 -4.84 3.53 23.13
CA ALA A 180 -6.29 3.68 23.09
C ALA A 180 -6.89 3.15 21.78
N ARG A 181 -6.29 3.51 20.63
CA ARG A 181 -6.74 3.07 19.30
C ARG A 181 -6.58 1.56 19.10
N LEU A 182 -5.48 0.97 19.57
CA LEU A 182 -5.27 -0.48 19.50
C LEU A 182 -6.26 -1.25 20.39
N ARG A 183 -6.65 -0.72 21.56
CA ARG A 183 -7.71 -1.29 22.41
C ARG A 183 -9.09 -1.17 21.77
N GLU A 184 -9.38 -0.06 21.11
CA GLU A 184 -10.60 0.10 20.34
C GLU A 184 -10.69 -0.96 19.22
N ALA A 185 -9.62 -1.12 18.44
CA ALA A 185 -9.51 -2.14 17.40
C ALA A 185 -9.64 -3.57 17.96
N ALA A 186 -9.09 -3.85 19.15
CA ALA A 186 -9.22 -5.15 19.80
C ALA A 186 -10.69 -5.50 20.10
N ARG A 187 -11.46 -4.51 20.58
CA ARG A 187 -12.90 -4.69 20.85
C ARG A 187 -13.68 -4.93 19.56
N GLU A 188 -13.34 -4.23 18.47
CA GLU A 188 -13.94 -4.44 17.15
C GLU A 188 -13.64 -5.85 16.62
N HIS A 189 -12.38 -6.30 16.71
CA HIS A 189 -12.00 -7.66 16.34
C HIS A 189 -12.73 -8.73 17.15
N LEU A 190 -12.93 -8.52 18.45
CA LEU A 190 -13.71 -9.43 19.29
C LEU A 190 -15.18 -9.49 18.88
N ARG A 191 -15.82 -8.35 18.60
CA ARG A 191 -17.20 -8.30 18.10
C ARG A 191 -17.34 -9.03 16.75
N ALA A 192 -16.28 -8.99 15.94
CA ALA A 192 -16.21 -9.70 14.66
C ALA A 192 -15.79 -11.18 14.78
N GLY A 193 -15.60 -11.71 16.00
CA GLY A 193 -15.21 -13.11 16.20
C GLY A 193 -13.77 -13.43 15.80
N ALA A 194 -12.86 -12.43 15.83
CA ALA A 194 -11.46 -12.55 15.45
C ALA A 194 -10.52 -12.38 16.67
N PRO A 195 -10.52 -13.31 17.64
CA PRO A 195 -9.73 -13.18 18.88
C PRO A 195 -8.23 -13.09 18.63
N GLU A 196 -7.69 -13.78 17.63
CA GLU A 196 -6.26 -13.68 17.33
C GLU A 196 -5.86 -12.36 16.67
N ALA A 197 -6.77 -11.70 15.95
CA ALA A 197 -6.54 -10.33 15.54
C ALA A 197 -6.53 -9.39 16.75
N ALA A 198 -7.46 -9.56 17.70
CA ALA A 198 -7.48 -8.80 18.95
C ALA A 198 -6.19 -9.01 19.77
N ARG A 199 -5.71 -10.25 19.88
CA ARG A 199 -4.45 -10.58 20.57
C ARG A 199 -3.27 -9.83 19.96
N ARG A 200 -3.13 -9.82 18.63
CA ARG A 200 -2.02 -9.13 17.94
C ARG A 200 -1.99 -7.63 18.28
N VAL A 201 -3.13 -6.95 18.19
CA VAL A 201 -3.19 -5.50 18.46
C VAL A 201 -2.98 -5.17 19.95
N LEU A 202 -3.44 -6.01 20.88
CA LEU A 202 -3.18 -5.83 22.31
C LEU A 202 -1.71 -6.09 22.67
N CYS A 203 -1.08 -7.11 22.09
CA CYS A 203 0.37 -7.34 22.24
C CYS A 203 1.18 -6.15 21.69
N ARG A 204 0.76 -5.57 20.56
CA ARG A 204 1.36 -4.35 20.03
C ARG A 204 1.16 -3.16 20.97
N ALA A 205 0.00 -3.02 21.61
CA ALA A 205 -0.26 -1.94 22.58
C ALA A 205 0.67 -2.02 23.80
N LEU A 206 1.04 -3.23 24.24
CA LEU A 206 2.02 -3.40 25.33
C LEU A 206 3.42 -2.90 24.97
N GLN A 207 3.77 -2.81 23.68
CA GLN A 207 5.06 -2.29 23.22
C GLN A 207 5.16 -0.77 23.39
N GLU A 208 4.05 -0.06 23.60
CA GLU A 208 4.05 1.37 23.98
C GLU A 208 4.49 1.59 25.44
N LEU A 209 4.88 0.54 26.16
CA LEU A 209 5.28 0.60 27.57
C LEU A 209 4.32 1.45 28.42
N PRO A 210 3.00 1.17 28.38
CA PRO A 210 2.02 1.99 29.08
C PRO A 210 2.25 1.96 30.60
N PRO A 211 1.79 2.99 31.33
CA PRO A 211 1.88 3.03 32.78
C PRO A 211 1.17 1.82 33.41
N SER A 212 1.55 1.48 34.64
CA SER A 212 1.17 0.23 35.30
C SER A 212 -0.34 -0.08 35.28
N GLU A 213 -1.20 0.93 35.42
CA GLU A 213 -2.66 0.77 35.38
C GLU A 213 -3.16 0.33 33.99
N GLU A 214 -2.75 1.05 32.94
CA GLU A 214 -3.10 0.73 31.55
C GLU A 214 -2.52 -0.65 31.15
N ARG A 215 -1.28 -0.94 31.58
CA ARG A 215 -0.63 -2.23 31.36
C ARG A 215 -1.40 -3.38 32.02
N ALA A 216 -1.87 -3.20 33.25
CA ALA A 216 -2.68 -4.21 33.94
C ALA A 216 -4.00 -4.46 33.19
N GLY A 217 -4.65 -3.41 32.69
CA GLY A 217 -5.84 -3.52 31.85
C GLY A 217 -5.61 -4.33 30.57
N LEU A 218 -4.53 -4.04 29.83
CA LEU A 218 -4.16 -4.78 28.61
C LEU A 218 -3.87 -6.27 28.90
N LEU A 219 -3.17 -6.58 29.99
CA LEU A 219 -2.88 -7.96 30.38
C LEU A 219 -4.14 -8.72 30.77
N HIS A 220 -5.07 -8.06 31.46
CA HIS A 220 -6.36 -8.65 31.77
C HIS A 220 -7.15 -8.95 30.50
N GLU A 221 -7.26 -7.99 29.58
CA GLU A 221 -7.94 -8.18 28.28
C GLU A 221 -7.36 -9.39 27.53
N LEU A 222 -6.02 -9.49 27.44
CA LEU A 222 -5.32 -10.63 26.83
C LEU A 222 -5.62 -11.97 27.51
N ALA A 223 -5.69 -12.02 28.83
CA ALA A 223 -5.96 -13.24 29.59
C ALA A 223 -7.41 -13.74 29.42
N THR A 224 -8.33 -12.84 29.06
CA THR A 224 -9.76 -13.14 28.88
C THR A 224 -10.17 -13.43 27.44
N LEU A 225 -9.26 -13.32 26.47
CA LEU A 225 -9.55 -13.64 25.07
C LEU A 225 -9.97 -15.11 24.93
N PRO A 226 -11.01 -15.42 24.12
CA PRO A 226 -11.37 -16.79 23.84
C PRO A 226 -10.24 -17.49 23.06
N THR A 227 -9.96 -18.73 23.43
CA THR A 227 -8.99 -19.63 22.76
C THR A 227 -9.52 -20.18 21.46
#